data_AF-A0AAV2H5P5-F1
#
_entry.id   AF-A0AAV2H5P5-F1
#
_cell.length_a   1.000
_cell.length_b   1.000
_cell.length_c   1.000
_cell.angle_alpha   90.00
_cell.angle_beta   90.00
_cell.angle_gamma   90.00
#
_symmetry.space_group_name_H-M   'P 1'
#
loop_
_entity.id
_entity.type
_entity.pdbx_description
1 polymer ?
#
loop_
_entity_poly.entity_id
_entity_poly.type
_entity_poly.pdbx_seq_one_letter_code
_entity_poly.pdbx_strand_id
1 'polypeptide(L)'
;MRRRLKLLRSKWKTRFFVLQQTKQTYELNYYKNEQSNKKKGSVNLERCNEVIESIHCDFFPNLLALKTWHKDKTRMYYLAASSQAEMKGWVHWLCFVCGI
;
A
#
# COMPACT_ATOMS: atom_id res chain seq x y z
N MET A 1 10.68 19.70 -8.34
CA MET A 1 11.83 18.79 -8.07
C MET A 1 11.29 17.46 -7.55
N ARG A 2 11.32 16.37 -8.34
CA ARG A 2 10.79 15.06 -7.92
C ARG A 2 11.77 14.42 -6.93
N ARG A 3 11.34 14.23 -5.67
CA ARG A 3 12.18 13.70 -4.59
C ARG A 3 12.44 12.20 -4.85
N ARG A 4 13.67 11.84 -5.20
CA ARG A 4 14.07 10.43 -5.39
C ARG A 4 14.10 9.73 -4.02
N LEU A 5 13.27 8.70 -3.85
CA LEU A 5 13.24 7.93 -2.61
C LEU A 5 14.44 7.00 -2.53
N LYS A 6 15.21 7.08 -1.45
CA LYS A 6 16.29 6.14 -1.15
C LYS A 6 15.73 4.91 -0.44
N LEU A 7 15.13 4.01 -1.21
CA LEU A 7 14.60 2.74 -0.72
C LEU A 7 15.69 1.65 -0.79
N LEU A 8 15.81 0.85 0.28
CA LEU A 8 16.76 -0.25 0.33
C LEU A 8 16.08 -1.56 -0.09
N ARG A 9 16.43 -2.11 -1.25
CA ARG A 9 15.84 -3.35 -1.81
C ARG A 9 15.82 -4.50 -0.79
N SER A 10 16.85 -4.65 0.04
CA SER A 10 16.96 -5.71 1.05
C SER A 10 15.91 -5.66 2.17
N LYS A 11 15.29 -4.49 2.40
CA LYS A 11 14.23 -4.31 3.41
C LYS A 11 12.84 -4.68 2.90
N TRP A 12 12.68 -4.90 1.59
CA TRP A 12 11.41 -5.26 0.99
C TRP A 12 11.07 -6.72 1.25
N LYS A 13 9.78 -6.99 1.42
CA LYS A 13 9.26 -8.33 1.67
C LYS A 13 8.02 -8.55 0.81
N THR A 14 8.01 -9.64 0.04
CA THR A 14 6.80 -10.09 -0.65
C THR A 14 5.74 -10.47 0.37
N ARG A 15 4.50 -10.02 0.13
CA ARG A 15 3.34 -10.27 0.98
C ARG A 15 2.12 -10.50 0.11
N PHE A 16 1.19 -11.29 0.63
CA PHE A 16 -0.14 -11.42 0.05
C PHE A 16 -1.03 -10.35 0.68
N PHE A 17 -1.56 -9.45 -0.13
CA PHE A 17 -2.39 -8.32 0.30
C PHE A 17 -3.86 -8.63 0.03
N VAL A 18 -4.72 -8.29 0.97
CA VAL A 18 -6.17 -8.47 0.88
C VAL A 18 -6.83 -7.16 1.30
N LEU A 19 -7.57 -6.56 0.37
CA LEU A 19 -8.47 -5.46 0.67
C LEU A 19 -9.76 -6.04 1.25
N GLN A 20 -10.08 -5.70 2.49
CA GLN A 20 -11.20 -6.29 3.21
C GLN A 20 -12.05 -5.22 3.86
N GLN A 21 -13.37 -5.35 3.73
CA GLN A 21 -14.33 -4.57 4.51
C GLN A 21 -14.57 -5.25 5.86
N THR A 22 -14.51 -4.46 6.94
CA THR A 22 -14.80 -4.90 8.31
C THR A 22 -15.89 -4.03 8.91
N LYS A 23 -17.08 -4.57 9.18
CA LYS A 23 -18.27 -3.88 9.75
C LYS A 23 -18.64 -2.55 9.06
N GLN A 24 -17.84 -1.50 9.24
CA GLN A 24 -18.05 -0.13 8.75
C GLN A 24 -16.82 0.44 8.05
N THR A 25 -15.69 -0.26 8.04
CA THR A 25 -14.37 0.29 7.70
C THR A 25 -13.67 -0.60 6.68
N TYR A 26 -12.69 -0.06 5.94
CA TYR A 26 -11.84 -0.85 5.05
C TYR A 26 -10.42 -0.97 5.62
N GLU A 27 -9.86 -2.17 5.51
CA GLU A 27 -8.48 -2.48 5.89
C GLU A 27 -7.74 -3.12 4.71
N LEU A 28 -6.49 -2.71 4.52
CA LEU A 28 -5.55 -3.45 3.66
C LEU A 28 -4.71 -4.39 4.53
N ASN A 29 -5.17 -5.61 4.67
CA ASN A 29 -4.49 -6.65 5.43
C ASN A 29 -3.36 -7.27 4.60
N TYR A 30 -2.29 -7.70 5.27
CA TYR A 30 -1.22 -8.41 4.60
C TYR A 30 -0.69 -9.61 5.38
N TYR A 31 -0.36 -10.66 4.63
CA TYR A 31 0.00 -11.99 5.12
C TYR A 31 1.36 -12.40 4.53
N LYS A 32 1.99 -13.44 5.11
CA LYS A 32 3.27 -13.94 4.56
C LYS A 32 3.10 -14.44 3.12
N ASN A 33 2.03 -15.18 2.88
CA ASN A 33 1.59 -15.71 1.60
C ASN A 33 0.08 -16.02 1.67
N GLU A 34 -0.50 -16.53 0.59
CA GLU A 34 -1.93 -16.83 0.46
C GLU A 34 -2.42 -17.91 1.42
N GLN A 35 -1.58 -18.92 1.71
CA GLN A 35 -1.93 -20.02 2.62
C GLN A 35 -1.80 -19.64 4.12
N SER A 36 -1.39 -18.41 4.42
CA SER A 36 -1.14 -17.99 5.80
C SER A 36 -2.41 -17.50 6.49
N ASN A 37 -2.84 -18.20 7.53
CA ASN A 37 -3.96 -17.75 8.37
C ASN A 37 -3.60 -16.59 9.32
N LYS A 38 -2.30 -16.39 9.61
CA LYS A 38 -1.84 -15.35 10.54
C LYS A 38 -1.52 -14.04 9.81
N LYS A 39 -2.32 -13.02 10.10
CA LYS A 39 -2.10 -11.63 9.67
C LYS A 39 -0.72 -11.12 10.12
N LYS A 40 0.04 -10.49 9.21
CA LYS A 40 1.32 -9.83 9.52
C LYS A 40 1.15 -8.36 9.88
N GLY A 41 0.09 -7.74 9.38
CA GLY A 41 -0.32 -6.39 9.77
C GLY A 41 -1.49 -5.93 8.92
N SER A 42 -1.87 -4.67 9.13
CA SER A 42 -2.96 -4.02 8.43
C SER A 42 -2.64 -2.54 8.23
N VAL A 43 -3.11 -1.97 7.12
CA VAL A 43 -3.21 -0.53 6.93
C VAL A 43 -4.68 -0.16 7.13
N ASN A 44 -4.95 0.66 8.15
CA ASN A 44 -6.29 1.24 8.33
C ASN A 44 -6.51 2.28 7.22
N LEU A 45 -7.47 2.01 6.32
CA LEU A 45 -7.74 2.85 5.15
C LEU A 45 -8.68 4.02 5.45
N GLU A 46 -9.40 4.02 6.57
CA GLU A 46 -10.19 5.19 7.00
C GLU A 46 -9.30 6.40 7.32
N ARG A 47 -8.07 6.12 7.74
CA ARG A 47 -7.06 7.14 8.02
C ARG A 47 -6.14 7.41 6.84
N CYS A 48 -6.42 6.81 5.68
CA CYS A 48 -5.68 7.07 4.46
C CYS A 48 -6.19 8.37 3.85
N ASN A 49 -5.28 9.30 3.56
CA ASN A 49 -5.64 10.61 3.03
C ASN A 49 -5.00 10.90 1.67
N GLU A 50 -4.10 10.03 1.20
CA GLU A 50 -3.45 10.20 -0.10
C GLU A 50 -3.01 8.83 -0.65
N VAL A 51 -3.36 8.56 -1.91
CA VAL A 51 -2.84 7.44 -2.69
C VAL A 51 -1.95 8.04 -3.78
N ILE A 52 -0.68 7.63 -3.82
CA ILE A 52 0.31 8.16 -4.75
C ILE A 52 0.73 7.04 -5.70
N GLU A 53 0.53 7.23 -7.00
CA GLU A 53 0.98 6.29 -8.03
C GLU A 53 2.30 6.70 -8.69
N SER A 54 2.90 5.77 -9.44
CA SER A 54 4.04 6.03 -10.33
C SER A 54 5.25 6.68 -9.64
N ILE A 55 5.54 6.21 -8.43
CA ILE A 55 6.67 6.71 -7.64
C ILE A 55 7.98 6.19 -8.25
N HIS A 56 8.86 7.10 -8.64
CA HIS A 56 10.11 6.71 -9.28
C HIS A 56 11.09 6.05 -8.29
N CYS A 57 11.41 4.79 -8.54
CA CYS A 57 12.38 3.98 -7.78
C CYS A 57 13.12 3.05 -8.75
N ASP A 58 14.45 2.98 -8.65
CA ASP A 58 15.30 2.27 -9.62
C ASP A 58 15.00 0.76 -9.70
N PHE A 59 14.51 0.18 -8.60
CA PHE A 59 14.30 -1.26 -8.50
C PHE A 59 12.82 -1.69 -8.58
N PHE A 60 11.89 -0.74 -8.49
CA PHE A 60 10.45 -1.01 -8.42
C PHE A 60 9.71 -0.05 -9.36
N PRO A 61 9.56 -0.41 -10.65
CA PRO A 61 8.95 0.48 -11.64
C PRO A 61 7.45 0.72 -11.40
N ASN A 62 6.77 -0.22 -10.75
CA ASN A 62 5.34 -0.18 -10.47
C ASN A 62 5.09 0.08 -8.97
N LEU A 63 5.61 1.20 -8.48
CA LEU A 63 5.55 1.57 -7.07
C LEU A 63 4.42 2.56 -6.79
N LEU A 64 3.60 2.24 -5.79
CA LEU A 64 2.60 3.13 -5.21
C LEU A 64 2.86 3.37 -3.72
N ALA A 65 2.29 4.43 -3.16
CA ALA A 65 2.30 4.68 -1.73
C ALA A 65 0.92 5.04 -1.18
N LEU A 66 0.71 4.66 0.08
CA LEU A 66 -0.41 5.08 0.90
C LEU A 66 0.12 5.99 2.00
N LYS A 67 -0.46 7.17 2.12
CA LYS A 67 -0.21 8.10 3.21
C LYS A 67 -1.37 7.99 4.18
N THR A 68 -1.07 7.66 5.43
CA THR A 68 -2.08 7.53 6.48
C THR A 68 -1.74 8.34 7.72
N TRP A 69 -2.76 8.67 8.51
CA TRP A 69 -2.61 9.33 9.81
C TRP A 69 -2.62 8.32 10.95
N HIS A 70 -1.61 8.40 11.82
CA HIS A 70 -1.53 7.57 13.02
C HIS A 70 -0.91 8.36 14.19
N LYS A 71 -1.71 8.61 15.23
CA LYS A 71 -1.32 9.39 16.44
C LYS A 71 -0.65 10.72 16.06
N ASP A 72 -1.37 11.52 15.27
CA ASP A 72 -0.95 12.86 14.80
C ASP A 72 0.34 12.90 13.97
N LYS A 73 0.75 11.73 13.46
CA LYS A 73 1.89 11.61 12.55
C LYS A 73 1.47 10.95 11.26
N THR A 74 2.05 11.42 10.17
CA THR A 74 1.92 10.76 8.87
C THR A 74 2.74 9.48 8.85
N ARG A 75 2.16 8.41 8.33
CA ARG A 75 2.84 7.16 8.02
C ARG A 75 2.74 6.89 6.52
N MET A 76 3.89 6.60 5.91
CA MET A 76 3.97 6.21 4.51
C MET A 76 4.13 4.69 4.39
N TYR A 77 3.26 4.05 3.62
CA TYR A 77 3.40 2.67 3.19
C TYR A 77 3.75 2.66 1.71
N TYR A 78 4.79 1.91 1.34
CA TYR A 78 5.18 1.74 -0.06
C TYR A 78 4.89 0.31 -0.49
N LEU A 79 4.23 0.16 -1.64
CA LEU A 79 3.83 -1.13 -2.21
C LEU A 79 4.33 -1.21 -3.65
N ALA A 80 5.04 -2.29 -3.96
CA ALA A 80 5.54 -2.56 -5.30
C ALA A 80 4.70 -3.68 -5.92
N ALA A 81 4.11 -3.41 -7.09
CA ALA A 81 3.36 -4.38 -7.87
C ALA A 81 4.27 -5.07 -8.90
N SER A 82 3.86 -6.25 -9.34
CA SER A 82 4.54 -7.03 -10.38
C SER A 82 4.36 -6.41 -11.78
N SER A 83 3.25 -5.70 -12.01
CA SER A 83 2.94 -5.04 -13.28
C SER A 83 2.28 -3.68 -13.09
N GLN A 84 2.29 -2.86 -14.13
CA GLN A 84 1.61 -1.56 -14.13
C GLN A 84 0.09 -1.73 -14.01
N ALA A 85 -0.48 -2.77 -14.64
CA ALA A 85 -1.90 -3.07 -14.56
C ALA A 85 -2.32 -3.42 -13.13
N GLU A 86 -1.54 -4.25 -12.44
CA GLU A 86 -1.76 -4.58 -11.03
C GLU A 86 -1.67 -3.32 -10.14
N MET A 87 -0.65 -2.48 -10.34
CA MET A 87 -0.52 -1.21 -9.61
C MET A 87 -1.76 -0.32 -9.80
N LYS A 88 -2.20 -0.13 -11.05
CA LYS A 88 -3.38 0.69 -11.38
C LYS A 88 -4.66 0.11 -10.78
N GLY A 89 -4.82 -1.21 -10.79
CA GLY A 89 -5.94 -1.88 -10.13
C GLY A 89 -5.97 -1.61 -8.63
N TRP A 90 -4.82 -1.72 -7.96
CA TRP A 90 -4.69 -1.37 -6.55
C TRP A 90 -5.00 0.11 -6.29
N VAL A 91 -4.43 1.03 -7.08
CA VAL A 91 -4.69 2.48 -6.94
C VAL A 91 -6.18 2.77 -7.08
N HIS A 92 -6.85 2.22 -8.10
CA HIS A 92 -8.28 2.40 -8.33
C HIS A 92 -9.11 1.97 -7.12
N TRP A 93 -8.94 0.73 -6.64
CA TRP A 93 -9.71 0.22 -5.51
C TRP A 93 -9.39 0.93 -4.20
N LEU A 94 -8.13 1.31 -3.98
CA LEU A 94 -7.72 2.06 -2.78
C LEU A 94 -8.33 3.46 -2.78
N CYS A 95 -8.32 4.17 -3.91
CA CYS A 95 -8.98 5.48 -4.02
C CYS A 95 -10.49 5.35 -3.78
N PHE A 96 -11.13 4.36 -4.42
CA PHE A 96 -12.56 4.10 -4.27
C PHE A 96 -12.98 3.89 -2.80
N VAL A 97 -12.28 3.02 -2.05
CA VAL A 97 -12.63 2.75 -0.65
C VAL A 97 -12.22 3.86 0.33
N CYS A 98 -11.24 4.70 -0.04
CA CYS A 98 -10.83 5.85 0.76
C CYS A 98 -11.63 7.12 0.44
N GLY A 99 -12.43 7.13 -0.63
CA GLY A 99 -13.15 8.33 -1.09
C GLY A 99 -12.23 9.43 -1.64
N ILE A 100 -11.13 9.04 -2.28
CA ILE A 100 -10.11 9.93 -2.87
C ILE A 100 -10.26 9.96 -4.40
#